data_AF-A0A1Q9VXF8-F1
#
_entry.id   AF-A0A1Q9VXF8-F1
#
_cell.length_a   1.000
_cell.length_b   1.000
_cell.length_c   1.000
_cell.angle_alpha   90.00
_cell.angle_beta   90.00
_cell.angle_gamma   90.00
#
_symmetry.space_group_name_H-M   'P 1'
#
loop_
_entity.id
_entity.type
_entity.pdbx_description
1 polymer ?
#
loop_
_entity_poly.entity_id
_entity_poly.type
_entity_poly.pdbx_seq_one_letter_code
_entity_poly.pdbx_strand_id
1 'polypeptide(L)' 'MAVKVGTVALTFAAGWAAQKLVTFVWAKATGHDAPKDLDDEEVGIVSAVTFAAVAAGVGVLARRFAGRGAKRFVARLSPR' A
#
# COMPACT_ATOMS: atom_id res chain seq x y z
N MET A 1 -26.19 -8.47 7.62
CA MET A 1 -25.76 -8.89 6.28
C MET A 1 -25.15 -7.73 5.46
N ALA A 2 -25.75 -6.54 5.45
CA ALA A 2 -25.22 -5.37 4.73
C ALA A 2 -23.76 -5.01 5.07
N VAL A 3 -23.37 -5.07 6.35
CA VAL A 3 -21.97 -4.81 6.77
C VAL A 3 -21.00 -5.83 6.17
N LYS A 4 -21.36 -7.12 6.14
CA LYS A 4 -20.49 -8.16 5.54
C LYS A 4 -20.28 -7.93 4.04
N VAL A 5 -21.36 -7.61 3.33
CA VAL A 5 -21.30 -7.30 1.89
C VAL A 5 -20.50 -6.02 1.64
N GLY A 6 -20.71 -4.98 2.46
CA GLY A 6 -19.95 -3.73 2.39
C GLY A 6 -18.46 -3.93 2.64
N THR A 7 -18.10 -4.71 3.66
CA THR A 7 -16.69 -5.04 3.95
C THR A 7 -16.05 -5.82 2.80
N VAL A 8 -16.76 -6.82 2.25
CA VAL A 8 -16.27 -7.58 1.10
C VAL A 8 -16.03 -6.66 -0.11
N ALA A 9 -16.99 -5.81 -0.45
CA ALA A 9 -16.87 -4.86 -1.55
C ALA A 9 -15.71 -3.86 -1.35
N LEU A 10 -15.54 -3.35 -0.12
CA LEU A 10 -14.43 -2.47 0.23
C LEU A 10 -13.07 -3.16 0.11
N THR A 11 -12.97 -4.42 0.55
CA THR A 11 -11.72 -5.20 0.39
C THR A 11 -11.37 -5.41 -1.07
N PHE A 12 -12.36 -5.75 -1.92
CA PHE A 12 -12.14 -5.87 -3.36
C PHE A 12 -11.72 -4.54 -4.00
N ALA A 13 -12.41 -3.44 -3.66
CA ALA A 13 -12.07 -2.12 -4.15
C ALA A 13 -10.65 -1.69 -3.70
N ALA A 14 -10.28 -2.00 -2.45
CA ALA A 14 -8.95 -1.75 -1.92
C ALA A 14 -7.88 -2.58 -2.66
N GLY A 15 -8.15 -3.86 -2.94
CA GLY A 15 -7.26 -4.71 -3.73
C GLY A 15 -7.05 -4.19 -5.15
N TRP A 16 -8.14 -3.81 -5.83
CA TRP A 16 -8.08 -3.21 -7.16
C TRP A 16 -7.31 -1.89 -7.18
N ALA A 17 -7.58 -1.01 -6.21
CA ALA A 17 -6.87 0.26 -6.07
C ALA A 17 -5.39 0.06 -5.76
N ALA A 18 -5.04 -0.90 -4.90
CA ALA A 18 -3.65 -1.25 -4.59
C ALA A 18 -2.92 -1.74 -5.85
N GLN A 19 -3.54 -2.62 -6.63
CA GLN A 19 -2.94 -3.13 -7.87
C GLN A 19 -2.68 -1.99 -8.87
N LYS A 20 -3.63 -1.07 -9.04
CA LYS A 20 -3.45 0.14 -9.89
C LYS A 20 -2.34 1.05 -9.36
N LEU A 21 -2.31 1.29 -8.06
CA LEU A 21 -1.27 2.12 -7.43
C LEU A 21 0.12 1.53 -7.67
N VAL A 22 0.29 0.21 -7.48
CA VAL A 22 1.56 -0.48 -7.72
C VAL A 22 2.00 -0.32 -9.17
N THR A 23 1.11 -0.60 -10.15
CA THR A 23 1.45 -0.43 -11.57
C THR A 23 1.82 1.01 -11.93
N PHE A 24 1.13 2.00 -11.36
CA PHE A 24 1.38 3.40 -11.62
C PHE A 24 2.72 3.87 -11.03
N VAL A 25 2.99 3.49 -9.78
CA VAL A 25 4.26 3.81 -9.12
C VAL A 25 5.42 3.15 -9.86
N TRP A 26 5.24 1.91 -10.34
CA TRP A 26 6.25 1.20 -11.11
C TRP A 26 6.53 1.88 -12.45
N ALA A 27 5.50 2.14 -13.25
CA ALA A 27 5.65 2.84 -14.53
C ALA A 27 6.34 4.21 -14.35
N LYS A 28 6.04 4.90 -13.24
CA LYS A 28 6.67 6.20 -12.92
C LYS A 28 8.11 6.10 -12.44
N ALA A 29 8.46 5.04 -11.69
CA ALA A 29 9.80 4.87 -11.14
C ALA A 29 10.78 4.27 -12.17
N THR A 30 10.33 3.28 -12.94
CA THR A 30 11.18 2.47 -13.83
C THR A 30 11.05 2.90 -15.30
N GLY A 31 10.05 3.74 -15.64
CA GLY A 31 9.79 4.19 -17.00
C GLY A 31 9.23 3.12 -17.96
N HIS A 32 9.05 1.89 -17.46
CA HIS A 32 8.57 0.73 -18.20
C HIS A 32 7.41 0.07 -17.44
N ASP A 33 6.55 -0.65 -18.17
CA ASP A 33 5.44 -1.38 -17.55
C ASP A 33 5.93 -2.38 -16.50
N ALA A 34 5.13 -2.56 -15.44
CA ALA A 34 5.46 -3.48 -14.36
C ALA A 34 5.63 -4.91 -14.91
N PRO A 35 6.75 -5.60 -14.59
CA PRO A 35 6.98 -6.96 -15.05
C PRO A 35 5.82 -7.84 -14.63
N LYS A 36 5.22 -8.51 -15.60
CA LYS A 36 4.11 -9.46 -15.38
C LYS A 36 4.61 -10.87 -15.11
N ASP A 37 5.85 -11.15 -15.50
CA ASP A 37 6.56 -12.39 -15.21
C ASP A 37 7.63 -12.14 -14.16
N LEU A 38 7.59 -12.93 -13.10
CA LEU A 38 8.50 -12.83 -11.95
C LEU A 38 9.68 -13.80 -12.07
N ASP A 39 9.74 -14.59 -13.14
CA ASP A 39 10.73 -15.65 -13.36
C ASP A 39 11.93 -15.22 -14.22
N ASP A 40 12.01 -13.96 -14.66
CA ASP A 40 13.18 -13.43 -15.36
C ASP A 40 14.37 -13.28 -14.39
N GLU A 41 15.57 -13.67 -14.79
CA GLU A 41 16.75 -13.76 -13.90
C GLU A 41 17.19 -12.38 -13.33
N GLU A 42 16.79 -11.29 -14.01
CA GLU A 42 16.95 -9.89 -13.57
C GLU A 42 15.97 -9.51 -12.44
N VAL A 43 14.96 -10.34 -12.16
CA VAL A 43 13.93 -10.14 -11.13
C VAL A 43 14.47 -10.38 -9.72
N GLY A 44 15.56 -11.14 -9.52
CA GLY A 44 16.06 -11.43 -8.17
C GLY A 44 16.46 -10.19 -7.36
N ILE A 45 17.28 -9.31 -7.94
CA ILE A 45 17.73 -8.06 -7.28
C ILE A 45 16.66 -6.97 -7.39
N VAL A 46 16.00 -6.85 -8.54
CA VAL A 46 14.94 -5.84 -8.75
C VAL A 46 13.75 -6.10 -7.81
N SER A 47 13.32 -7.36 -7.64
CA SER A 47 12.24 -7.71 -6.70
C SER A 47 12.63 -7.46 -5.25
N ALA A 48 13.87 -7.76 -4.85
CA ALA A 48 14.35 -7.50 -3.50
C ALA A 48 14.37 -5.99 -3.20
N VAL A 49 14.90 -5.19 -4.12
CA VAL A 49 14.97 -3.73 -3.98
C VAL A 49 13.57 -3.10 -4.00
N THR A 50 12.68 -3.57 -4.86
CA THR A 50 11.30 -3.05 -4.92
C THR A 50 10.46 -3.49 -3.74
N PHE A 51 10.61 -4.72 -3.25
CA PHE A 51 10.00 -5.16 -2.00
C PHE A 51 10.49 -4.30 -0.84
N ALA A 52 11.80 -4.05 -0.73
CA ALA A 52 12.36 -3.19 0.30
C ALA A 52 11.82 -1.75 0.22
N ALA A 53 11.75 -1.18 -1.00
CA ALA A 53 11.21 0.15 -1.21
C ALA A 53 9.72 0.25 -0.84
N VAL A 54 8.91 -0.75 -1.22
CA VAL A 54 7.49 -0.83 -0.87
C VAL A 54 7.32 -1.01 0.64
N ALA A 55 8.06 -1.94 1.26
CA ALA A 55 8.01 -2.18 2.70
C ALA A 55 8.42 -0.93 3.50
N ALA A 56 9.48 -0.25 3.09
CA ALA A 56 9.92 1.00 3.69
C ALA A 56 8.87 2.11 3.52
N GLY A 57 8.33 2.27 2.30
CA GLY A 57 7.27 3.24 2.01
C GLY A 57 6.01 3.02 2.84
N VAL A 58 5.54 1.77 2.93
CA VAL A 58 4.41 1.39 3.77
C VAL A 58 4.73 1.63 5.25
N GLY A 59 5.93 1.27 5.73
CA GLY A 59 6.33 1.49 7.12
C GLY A 59 6.32 2.97 7.52
N VAL A 60 6.82 3.85 6.65
CA VAL A 60 6.80 5.31 6.86
C VAL A 60 5.37 5.84 6.86
N LEU A 61 4.54 5.42 5.90
CA LEU A 61 3.14 5.82 5.83
C LEU A 61 2.37 5.32 7.04
N ALA A 62 2.53 4.06 7.43
CA ALA A 62 1.93 3.47 8.61
C ALA A 62 2.30 4.26 9.86
N ARG A 63 3.58 4.61 10.05
CA ARG A 63 4.01 5.41 11.20
C ARG A 63 3.43 6.84 11.17
N ARG A 64 3.34 7.46 9.99
CA ARG A 64 2.76 8.80 9.83
C ARG A 64 1.24 8.81 10.03
N PHE A 65 0.53 7.80 9.55
CA PHE A 65 -0.91 7.65 9.74
C PHE A 65 -1.25 7.20 11.15
N ALA A 66 -0.49 6.29 11.76
CA ALA A 66 -0.63 5.92 13.16
C ALA A 66 -0.37 7.12 14.06
N GLY A 67 0.67 7.92 13.81
CA GLY A 67 0.94 9.15 14.55
C GLY A 67 -0.19 10.19 14.41
N ARG A 68 -0.75 10.38 13.20
CA ARG A 68 -1.88 11.29 12.98
C ARG A 68 -3.19 10.76 13.58
N GLY A 69 -3.46 9.47 13.44
CA GLY A 69 -4.61 8.78 13.99
C GLY A 69 -4.59 8.80 15.51
N ALA A 70 -3.45 8.44 16.12
CA ALA A 70 -3.23 8.49 17.56
C ALA A 70 -3.40 9.92 18.09
N LYS A 71 -2.77 10.93 17.49
CA LYS A 71 -2.97 12.33 17.90
C LYS A 71 -4.42 12.77 17.79
N ARG A 72 -5.13 12.42 16.71
CA ARG A 72 -6.54 12.79 16.52
C ARG A 72 -7.48 12.04 17.46
N PHE A 73 -7.16 10.80 17.80
CA PHE A 73 -7.93 9.97 18.71
C PHE A 73 -7.69 10.38 20.17
N VAL A 74 -6.43 10.62 20.56
CA VAL A 74 -6.06 11.19 21.86
C VAL A 74 -6.66 12.58 22.04
N ALA A 75 -6.63 13.45 21.03
CA ALA A 75 -7.27 14.77 21.09
C ALA A 75 -8.81 14.70 21.17
N ARG A 76 -9.43 13.62 20.69
CA ARG A 76 -10.87 13.36 20.84
C ARG A 76 -11.20 12.71 22.19
N LEU A 77 -10.27 11.96 22.77
CA LEU A 77 -10.41 11.28 24.04
C LEU A 77 -10.01 12.13 25.24
N SER A 78 -9.21 13.18 25.05
CA SER A 78 -8.92 14.17 26.09
C SER A 78 -10.17 15.01 26.29
N PRO A 79 -10.97 14.77 27.34
CA PRO A 79 -12.05 15.67 27.69
C PRO A 79 -11.36 16.92 28.26
N ARG A 80 -11.85 18.10 27.91
CA ARG A 80 -11.65 19.25 28.79
C ARG A 80 -12.72 19.18 29.86
#